data_AF-A0A3B5LBY0-F1
#
_entry.id   AF-A0A3B5LBY0-F1
#
_cell.length_a   1.000
_cell.length_b   1.000
_cell.length_c   1.000
_cell.angle_alpha   90.00
_cell.angle_beta   90.00
_cell.angle_gamma   90.00
#
_symmetry.space_group_name_H-M   'P 1'
#
loop_
_entity.id
_entity.type
_entity.pdbx_description
1 polymer ?
#
loop_
_entity_poly.entity_id
_entity_poly.type
_entity_poly.pdbx_seq_one_letter_code
_entity_poly.pdbx_strand_id
1 'polypeptide(L)'
;VQDVYKELWLNNSDLARQTLAVPLQHMQRGDLQADDYVAFMLQDILYLLNVTDMLGRMSRRTLPDNLKTFMQHRYQSYQSFSDYILDRFKLKAPLDIRPIPAMERYLLDYRTIMDKEEPIFFAVSLLPCSRLWIWIASSLEESYCNAYFVWKKGNMHGNPEKHYKVLLNKNLKTPDRIKRANQIFRQQMQNEQN
;
A
#
# COMPACT_ATOMS: atom_id res chain seq x y z
N VAL A 1 9.96 -25.09 5.04
CA VAL A 1 10.12 -23.70 5.51
C VAL A 1 8.79 -23.00 5.31
N GLN A 2 8.21 -22.40 6.35
CA GLN A 2 6.93 -21.68 6.26
C GLN A 2 7.10 -20.42 5.40
N ASP A 3 6.18 -20.18 4.46
CA ASP A 3 6.18 -19.01 3.57
C ASP A 3 5.14 -17.99 4.07
N VAL A 4 5.56 -17.15 5.03
CA VAL A 4 4.70 -16.15 5.68
C VAL A 4 4.17 -15.15 4.66
N TYR A 5 4.97 -14.78 3.65
CA TYR A 5 4.53 -13.87 2.58
C TYR A 5 3.34 -14.45 1.79
N LYS A 6 3.39 -15.75 1.46
CA LYS A 6 2.28 -16.42 0.76
C LYS A 6 1.07 -16.59 1.67
N GLU A 7 1.30 -17.01 2.92
CA GLU A 7 0.25 -17.25 3.92
C GLU A 7 -0.58 -16.01 4.22
N LEU A 8 0.06 -14.86 4.48
CA LEU A 8 -0.63 -13.59 4.76
C LEU A 8 -1.62 -13.20 3.66
N TRP A 9 -1.28 -13.44 2.40
CA TRP A 9 -2.18 -13.14 1.29
C TRP A 9 -3.29 -14.15 1.12
N LEU A 10 -2.98 -15.44 1.19
CA LEU A 10 -4.01 -16.47 1.04
C LEU A 10 -5.12 -16.30 2.09
N ASN A 11 -4.73 -16.01 3.33
CA ASN A 11 -5.63 -15.78 4.46
C ASN A 11 -6.50 -14.52 4.33
N ASN A 12 -6.17 -13.59 3.42
CA ASN A 12 -6.87 -12.31 3.26
C ASN A 12 -7.33 -12.06 1.81
N SER A 13 -7.33 -13.09 0.97
CA SER A 13 -7.75 -13.03 -0.44
C SER A 13 -9.26 -12.81 -0.61
N ASP A 14 -10.05 -13.04 0.45
CA ASP A 14 -11.45 -12.61 0.56
C ASP A 14 -11.57 -11.09 0.41
N LEU A 15 -10.73 -10.32 1.12
CA LEU A 15 -10.78 -8.86 1.09
C LEU A 15 -10.33 -8.28 -0.25
N ALA A 16 -9.35 -8.91 -0.92
CA ALA A 16 -8.93 -8.51 -2.26
C ALA A 16 -10.09 -8.61 -3.27
N ARG A 17 -10.84 -9.72 -3.23
CA ARG A 17 -12.02 -9.92 -4.08
C ARG A 17 -13.14 -8.93 -3.78
N GLN A 18 -13.34 -8.59 -2.50
CA GLN A 18 -14.30 -7.56 -2.09
C GLN A 18 -13.88 -6.16 -2.56
N THR A 19 -12.57 -5.83 -2.51
CA THR A 19 -12.05 -4.52 -2.96
C THR A 19 -12.31 -4.32 -4.45
N LEU A 20 -12.26 -5.39 -5.25
CA LEU A 20 -12.58 -5.34 -6.68
C LEU A 20 -14.05 -4.93 -6.95
N ALA A 21 -14.92 -4.90 -5.94
CA ALA A 21 -16.32 -4.55 -6.10
C ALA A 21 -16.57 -3.03 -6.04
N VAL A 22 -17.45 -2.58 -6.94
CA VAL A 22 -18.02 -1.23 -7.08
C VAL A 22 -17.13 -0.18 -7.81
N PRO A 23 -16.23 0.62 -7.22
CA PRO A 23 -15.58 1.72 -7.96
C PRO A 23 -14.67 1.24 -9.10
N LEU A 24 -13.95 0.13 -8.89
CA LEU A 24 -13.05 -0.44 -9.89
C LEU A 24 -13.80 -1.03 -11.09
N GLN A 25 -15.05 -1.46 -10.90
CA GLN A 25 -15.90 -1.87 -12.02
C GLN A 25 -16.29 -0.70 -12.91
N HIS A 26 -16.48 0.49 -12.32
CA HIS A 26 -16.73 1.70 -13.08
C HIS A 26 -15.48 2.15 -13.87
N MET A 27 -14.29 2.02 -13.27
CA MET A 27 -13.04 2.21 -13.99
C MET A 27 -12.91 1.23 -15.16
N GLN A 28 -13.22 -0.06 -14.96
CA GLN A 28 -13.18 -1.07 -16.01
C GLN A 28 -14.17 -0.78 -17.16
N ARG A 29 -15.37 -0.31 -16.85
CA ARG A 29 -16.36 0.10 -17.88
C ARG A 29 -16.02 1.43 -18.54
N GLY A 30 -15.16 2.24 -17.91
CA GLY A 30 -14.82 3.58 -18.39
C GLY A 30 -15.90 4.62 -18.08
N ASP A 31 -16.80 4.33 -17.13
CA ASP A 31 -17.96 5.16 -16.78
C ASP A 31 -17.86 5.80 -15.38
N LEU A 32 -16.75 5.58 -14.66
CA LEU A 32 -16.45 6.33 -13.43
C LEU A 32 -16.46 7.83 -13.76
N GLN A 33 -16.99 8.65 -12.85
CA GLN A 33 -16.97 10.10 -13.08
C GLN A 33 -15.54 10.64 -12.86
N ALA A 34 -15.16 11.64 -13.65
CA ALA A 34 -13.79 12.17 -13.62
C ALA A 34 -13.47 12.85 -12.27
N ASP A 35 -14.44 13.53 -11.71
CA ASP A 35 -14.44 14.15 -10.39
C ASP A 35 -14.28 13.11 -9.26
N ASP A 36 -14.96 11.96 -9.34
CA ASP A 36 -14.76 10.86 -8.38
C ASP A 36 -13.32 10.31 -8.46
N TYR A 37 -12.81 10.13 -9.68
CA TYR A 37 -11.43 9.68 -9.90
C TYR A 37 -10.40 10.69 -9.36
N VAL A 38 -10.61 11.99 -9.60
CA VAL A 38 -9.72 13.04 -9.09
C VAL A 38 -9.78 13.10 -7.56
N ALA A 39 -10.97 13.00 -6.96
CA ALA A 39 -11.13 12.96 -5.52
C ALA A 39 -10.38 11.77 -4.90
N PHE A 40 -10.49 10.59 -5.51
CA PHE A 40 -9.72 9.40 -5.13
C PHE A 40 -8.21 9.64 -5.23
N MET A 41 -7.71 10.16 -6.36
CA MET A 41 -6.28 10.44 -6.57
C MET A 41 -5.72 11.44 -5.54
N LEU A 42 -6.50 12.46 -5.15
CA LEU A 42 -6.06 13.41 -4.12
C LEU A 42 -5.87 12.73 -2.75
N GLN A 43 -6.75 11.81 -2.38
CA GLN A 43 -6.58 11.02 -1.15
C GLN A 43 -5.37 10.08 -1.24
N ASP A 44 -5.13 9.46 -2.39
CA ASP A 44 -3.96 8.59 -2.61
C ASP A 44 -2.63 9.36 -2.57
N ILE A 45 -2.61 10.60 -3.09
CA ILE A 45 -1.46 11.49 -2.95
C ILE A 45 -1.23 11.85 -1.47
N LEU A 46 -2.30 12.16 -0.74
CA LEU A 46 -2.20 12.44 0.70
C LEU A 46 -1.65 11.24 1.47
N TYR A 47 -2.13 10.03 1.15
CA TYR A 47 -1.60 8.76 1.66
C TYR A 47 -0.09 8.65 1.39
N LEU A 48 0.30 8.78 0.12
CA LEU A 48 1.68 8.60 -0.33
C LEU A 48 2.62 9.54 0.42
N LEU A 49 2.29 10.83 0.54
CA LEU A 49 3.13 11.80 1.24
C LEU A 49 3.27 11.49 2.74
N ASN A 50 2.17 11.13 3.39
CA ASN A 50 2.19 10.81 4.82
C ASN A 50 2.97 9.51 5.12
N VAL A 51 2.77 8.46 4.32
CA VAL A 51 3.49 7.20 4.49
C VAL A 51 4.96 7.36 4.12
N THR A 52 5.30 8.21 3.15
CA THR A 52 6.69 8.57 2.82
C THR A 52 7.40 9.22 4.00
N ASP A 53 6.76 10.17 4.69
CA ASP A 53 7.31 10.77 5.91
C ASP A 53 7.53 9.73 7.01
N MET A 54 6.53 8.86 7.25
CA MET A 54 6.63 7.79 8.25
C MET A 54 7.78 6.83 7.93
N LEU A 55 7.94 6.43 6.67
CA LEU A 55 9.08 5.65 6.18
C LEU A 55 10.40 6.38 6.41
N GLY A 56 10.46 7.67 6.13
CA GLY A 56 11.63 8.51 6.40
C GLY A 56 12.02 8.47 7.88
N ARG A 57 11.05 8.67 8.79
CA ARG A 57 11.26 8.57 10.24
C ARG A 57 11.69 7.16 10.67
N MET A 58 11.05 6.12 10.14
CA MET A 58 11.39 4.72 10.45
C MET A 58 12.81 4.37 10.00
N SER A 59 13.23 4.84 8.81
CA SER A 59 14.55 4.57 8.23
C SER A 59 15.72 5.18 9.03
N ARG A 60 15.44 6.20 9.85
CA ARG A 60 16.39 6.87 10.74
C ARG A 60 16.48 6.24 12.14
N ARG A 61 15.58 5.31 12.49
CA ARG A 61 15.62 4.61 13.78
C ARG A 61 16.79 3.61 13.82
N THR A 62 17.23 3.27 15.03
CA THR A 62 18.16 2.15 15.24
C THR A 62 17.42 0.84 14.99
N LEU A 63 17.77 0.15 13.91
CA LEU A 63 17.12 -1.08 13.44
C LEU A 63 18.16 -2.16 13.14
N PRO A 64 17.79 -3.46 13.24
CA PRO A 64 18.60 -4.54 12.67
C PRO A 64 18.86 -4.34 11.17
N ASP A 65 20.03 -4.75 10.67
CA ASP A 65 20.51 -4.40 9.32
C ASP A 65 19.55 -4.73 8.18
N ASN A 66 18.85 -5.86 8.26
CA ASN A 66 17.85 -6.27 7.27
C ASN A 66 16.64 -5.32 7.26
N LEU A 67 16.17 -4.90 8.44
CA LEU A 67 15.07 -3.96 8.58
C LEU A 67 15.50 -2.55 8.20
N LYS A 68 16.71 -2.14 8.59
CA LYS A 68 17.29 -0.84 8.21
C LYS A 68 17.37 -0.69 6.69
N THR A 69 18.00 -1.67 6.03
CA THR A 69 18.11 -1.72 4.57
C THR A 69 16.74 -1.71 3.90
N PHE A 70 15.79 -2.51 4.40
CA PHE A 70 14.43 -2.52 3.87
C PHE A 70 13.76 -1.14 3.99
N MET A 71 13.77 -0.52 5.17
CA MET A 71 13.11 0.77 5.40
C MET A 71 13.75 1.89 4.58
N GLN A 72 15.08 1.91 4.44
CA GLN A 72 15.78 2.88 3.60
C GLN A 72 15.41 2.73 2.11
N HIS A 73 15.42 1.52 1.58
CA HIS A 73 15.02 1.27 0.19
C HIS A 73 13.54 1.58 -0.06
N ARG A 74 12.64 1.28 0.89
CA ARG A 74 11.22 1.65 0.78
C ARG A 74 11.04 3.16 0.85
N TYR A 75 11.71 3.86 1.76
CA TYR A 75 11.69 5.32 1.84
C TYR A 75 12.14 5.97 0.53
N GLN A 76 13.30 5.56 -0.03
CA GLN A 76 13.79 6.08 -1.30
C GLN A 76 12.80 5.83 -2.45
N SER A 77 12.24 4.63 -2.53
CA SER A 77 11.24 4.29 -3.55
C SER A 77 9.97 5.15 -3.44
N TYR A 78 9.48 5.36 -2.22
CA TYR A 78 8.30 6.18 -1.96
C TYR A 78 8.57 7.66 -2.20
N GLN A 79 9.76 8.15 -1.83
CA GLN A 79 10.20 9.52 -2.10
C GLN A 79 10.24 9.79 -3.61
N SER A 80 10.94 8.97 -4.39
CA SER A 80 11.00 9.11 -5.84
C SER A 80 9.62 9.06 -6.50
N PHE A 81 8.73 8.19 -5.99
CA PHE A 81 7.37 8.11 -6.50
C PHE A 81 6.54 9.34 -6.12
N SER A 82 6.69 9.85 -4.90
CA SER A 82 6.03 11.08 -4.46
C SER A 82 6.47 12.30 -5.26
N ASP A 83 7.76 12.44 -5.56
CA ASP A 83 8.29 13.53 -6.38
C ASP A 83 7.75 13.44 -7.81
N TYR A 84 7.72 12.23 -8.38
CA TYR A 84 7.12 11.99 -9.69
C TYR A 84 5.64 12.36 -9.75
N ILE A 85 4.86 11.96 -8.75
CA ILE A 85 3.42 12.24 -8.71
C ILE A 85 3.16 13.73 -8.51
N LEU A 86 3.90 14.40 -7.63
CA LEU A 86 3.79 15.86 -7.46
C LEU A 86 4.11 16.62 -8.75
N ASP A 87 5.18 16.25 -9.46
CA ASP A 87 5.49 16.88 -10.76
C ASP A 87 4.43 16.58 -11.82
N ARG A 88 3.95 15.32 -11.90
CA ARG A 88 2.93 14.90 -12.86
C ARG A 88 1.63 15.69 -12.69
N PHE A 89 1.21 15.92 -11.46
CA PHE A 89 -0.01 16.67 -11.14
C PHE A 89 0.24 18.18 -10.96
N LYS A 90 1.49 18.65 -11.14
CA LYS A 90 1.91 20.05 -10.95
C LYS A 90 1.53 20.60 -9.58
N LEU A 91 1.68 19.75 -8.56
CA LEU A 91 1.39 20.03 -7.16
C LEU A 91 2.66 20.40 -6.39
N LYS A 92 2.51 21.17 -5.31
CA LYS A 92 3.60 21.49 -4.36
C LYS A 92 3.22 21.03 -2.96
N ALA A 93 4.13 20.34 -2.28
CA ALA A 93 3.96 19.93 -0.89
C ALA A 93 4.35 21.07 0.09
N PRO A 94 3.76 21.13 1.30
CA PRO A 94 2.66 20.28 1.78
C PRO A 94 1.33 20.61 1.08
N LEU A 95 0.50 19.59 0.89
CA LEU A 95 -0.82 19.75 0.28
C LEU A 95 -1.87 19.98 1.36
N ASP A 96 -2.75 20.97 1.13
CA ASP A 96 -3.93 21.20 1.96
C ASP A 96 -5.11 20.37 1.43
N ILE A 97 -4.98 19.04 1.59
CA ILE A 97 -6.04 18.09 1.24
C ILE A 97 -6.69 17.62 2.54
N ARG A 98 -8.00 17.84 2.66
CA ARG A 98 -8.76 17.32 3.78
C ARG A 98 -8.93 15.79 3.61
N PRO A 99 -8.42 14.97 4.55
CA PRO A 99 -8.63 13.54 4.49
C PRO A 99 -10.11 13.20 4.70
N ILE A 100 -10.61 12.19 4.00
CA ILE A 100 -11.89 11.56 4.32
C ILE A 100 -11.74 10.69 5.58
N PRO A 101 -12.84 10.36 6.30
CA PRO A 101 -12.75 9.57 7.53
C PRO A 101 -12.02 8.24 7.38
N ALA A 102 -12.19 7.56 6.23
CA ALA A 102 -11.48 6.32 5.94
C ALA A 102 -9.96 6.54 5.80
N MET A 103 -9.52 7.61 5.13
CA MET A 103 -8.12 7.96 4.99
C MET A 103 -7.50 8.40 6.32
N GLU A 104 -8.24 9.16 7.14
CA GLU A 104 -7.81 9.49 8.50
C GLU A 104 -7.55 8.23 9.33
N ARG A 105 -8.47 7.27 9.24
CA ARG A 105 -8.34 5.98 9.93
C ARG A 105 -7.13 5.20 9.42
N TYR A 106 -6.95 5.11 8.10
CA TYR A 106 -5.83 4.39 7.49
C TYR A 106 -4.48 4.96 7.95
N LEU A 107 -4.34 6.29 7.90
CA LEU A 107 -3.12 6.97 8.35
C LEU A 107 -2.89 6.84 9.86
N LEU A 108 -3.95 6.86 10.67
CA LEU A 108 -3.86 6.62 12.12
C LEU A 108 -3.38 5.20 12.43
N ASP A 109 -3.84 4.20 11.67
CA ASP A 109 -3.41 2.81 11.86
C ASP A 109 -1.92 2.65 11.54
N TYR A 110 -1.39 3.27 10.46
CA TYR A 110 0.06 3.28 10.21
C TYR A 110 0.86 3.92 11.34
N ARG A 111 0.42 5.08 11.84
CA ARG A 111 1.11 5.77 12.96
C ARG A 111 1.10 4.88 14.21
N THR A 112 -0.03 4.27 14.51
CA THR A 112 -0.19 3.39 15.67
C THR A 112 0.75 2.18 15.57
N ILE A 113 0.84 1.55 14.41
CA ILE A 113 1.76 0.43 14.16
C ILE A 113 3.21 0.91 14.26
N MET A 114 3.54 2.05 13.64
CA MET A 114 4.88 2.64 13.69
C MET A 114 5.34 2.91 15.12
N ASP A 115 4.44 3.38 16.00
CA ASP A 115 4.80 3.83 17.35
C ASP A 115 4.72 2.74 18.41
N LYS A 116 3.80 1.78 18.26
CA LYS A 116 3.50 0.77 19.29
C LYS A 116 3.98 -0.64 18.97
N GLU A 117 4.28 -0.93 17.71
CA GLU A 117 4.69 -2.28 17.28
C GLU A 117 6.18 -2.34 16.95
N GLU A 118 6.71 -3.56 16.88
CA GLU A 118 8.05 -3.78 16.36
C GLU A 118 8.15 -3.36 14.87
N PRO A 119 9.31 -2.85 14.41
CA PRO A 119 9.48 -2.33 13.04
C PRO A 119 9.13 -3.32 11.91
N ILE A 120 9.22 -4.63 12.15
CA ILE A 120 8.78 -5.65 11.19
C ILE A 120 7.28 -5.53 10.88
N PHE A 121 6.46 -5.14 11.86
CA PHE A 121 5.02 -5.00 11.67
C PHE A 121 4.65 -3.75 10.87
N PHE A 122 5.49 -2.71 10.91
CA PHE A 122 5.37 -1.60 9.95
C PHE A 122 5.70 -2.04 8.53
N ALA A 123 6.68 -2.95 8.34
CA ALA A 123 6.88 -3.57 7.03
C ALA A 123 5.66 -4.40 6.61
N VAL A 124 5.07 -5.18 7.52
CA VAL A 124 3.84 -5.93 7.25
C VAL A 124 2.69 -5.01 6.83
N SER A 125 2.54 -3.84 7.46
CA SER A 125 1.45 -2.91 7.14
C SER A 125 1.56 -2.29 5.76
N LEU A 126 2.76 -2.19 5.18
CA LEU A 126 2.99 -1.67 3.82
C LEU A 126 2.70 -2.71 2.71
N LEU A 127 2.63 -4.00 3.07
CA LEU A 127 2.53 -5.07 2.08
C LEU A 127 1.16 -5.14 1.39
N PRO A 128 0.01 -4.93 2.07
CA PRO A 128 -1.31 -4.88 1.43
C PRO A 128 -1.36 -3.98 0.20
N CYS A 129 -1.08 -2.67 0.33
CA CYS A 129 -0.97 -1.73 -0.79
C CYS A 129 -0.06 -2.28 -1.90
N SER A 130 1.18 -2.66 -1.54
CA SER A 130 2.20 -3.12 -2.50
C SER A 130 1.75 -4.32 -3.35
N ARG A 131 0.83 -5.15 -2.84
CA ARG A 131 0.40 -6.39 -3.51
C ARG A 131 -1.00 -6.30 -4.09
N LEU A 132 -1.91 -5.64 -3.39
CA LEU A 132 -3.32 -5.54 -3.75
C LEU A 132 -3.49 -4.77 -5.06
N TRP A 133 -2.86 -3.60 -5.21
CA TRP A 133 -3.00 -2.78 -6.41
C TRP A 133 -2.45 -3.47 -7.67
N ILE A 134 -1.37 -4.23 -7.55
CA ILE A 134 -0.84 -5.07 -8.65
C ILE A 134 -1.84 -6.17 -9.02
N TRP A 135 -2.38 -6.85 -8.00
CA TRP A 135 -3.37 -7.91 -8.22
C TRP A 135 -4.65 -7.38 -8.87
N ILE A 136 -5.17 -6.23 -8.40
CA ILE A 136 -6.33 -5.55 -8.98
C ILE A 136 -6.06 -5.20 -10.44
N ALA A 137 -4.98 -4.48 -10.73
CA ALA A 137 -4.66 -4.05 -12.09
C ALA A 137 -4.51 -5.24 -13.06
N SER A 138 -3.99 -6.36 -12.58
CA SER A 138 -3.90 -7.60 -13.35
C SER A 138 -5.23 -8.35 -13.53
N SER A 139 -6.22 -8.07 -12.68
CA SER A 139 -7.54 -8.69 -12.70
C SER A 139 -8.57 -7.92 -13.53
N LEU A 140 -8.30 -6.65 -13.84
CA LEU A 140 -9.19 -5.84 -14.68
C LEU A 140 -9.01 -6.21 -16.16
N GLU A 141 -10.09 -6.12 -16.95
CA GLU A 141 -10.14 -6.59 -18.34
C GLU A 141 -10.13 -5.48 -19.41
N GLU A 142 -10.16 -4.22 -19.00
CA GLU A 142 -10.21 -3.05 -19.89
C GLU A 142 -8.97 -2.91 -20.79
N SER A 143 -9.20 -2.33 -21.97
CA SER A 143 -8.21 -2.16 -23.04
C SER A 143 -7.80 -0.68 -23.21
N TYR A 144 -6.90 -0.42 -24.17
CA TYR A 144 -6.27 0.89 -24.38
C TYR A 144 -7.24 2.05 -24.67
N CYS A 145 -8.47 1.77 -25.09
CA CYS A 145 -9.49 2.80 -25.35
C CYS A 145 -10.19 3.29 -24.07
N ASN A 146 -9.95 2.65 -22.92
CA ASN A 146 -10.56 3.04 -21.65
C ASN A 146 -9.80 4.25 -21.04
N ALA A 147 -10.54 5.25 -20.57
CA ALA A 147 -9.98 6.48 -19.96
C ALA A 147 -9.06 6.20 -18.76
N TYR A 148 -9.28 5.09 -18.05
CA TYR A 148 -8.53 4.66 -16.87
C TYR A 148 -7.43 3.64 -17.17
N PHE A 149 -7.21 3.27 -18.44
CA PHE A 149 -6.18 2.30 -18.82
C PHE A 149 -4.77 2.69 -18.36
N VAL A 150 -4.47 3.98 -18.30
CA VAL A 150 -3.18 4.49 -17.81
C VAL A 150 -2.95 4.13 -16.34
N TRP A 151 -4.00 4.19 -15.52
CA TRP A 151 -3.93 3.79 -14.11
C TRP A 151 -3.62 2.30 -13.98
N LYS A 152 -4.31 1.45 -14.74
CA LYS A 152 -4.04 0.01 -14.78
C LYS A 152 -2.60 -0.28 -15.18
N LYS A 153 -2.15 0.28 -16.32
CA LYS A 153 -0.78 0.07 -16.81
C LYS A 153 0.27 0.49 -15.78
N GLY A 154 0.03 1.56 -15.03
CA GLY A 154 0.91 2.01 -13.96
C GLY A 154 1.02 1.02 -12.79
N ASN A 155 -0.05 0.26 -12.51
CA ASN A 155 -0.13 -0.66 -11.37
C ASN A 155 0.18 -2.13 -11.73
N MET A 156 0.19 -2.51 -13.01
CA MET A 156 0.46 -3.90 -13.43
C MET A 156 1.88 -4.40 -13.14
N HIS A 157 2.81 -3.51 -12.80
CA HIS A 157 4.22 -3.84 -12.66
C HIS A 157 4.67 -3.76 -11.20
N GLY A 158 5.34 -4.81 -10.73
CA GLY A 158 5.99 -4.83 -9.42
C GLY A 158 6.34 -6.25 -8.99
N ASN A 159 7.26 -6.37 -8.04
CA ASN A 159 7.59 -7.65 -7.44
C ASN A 159 7.79 -7.51 -5.92
N PRO A 160 6.68 -7.36 -5.16
CA PRO A 160 6.76 -7.27 -3.70
C PRO A 160 7.46 -8.50 -3.09
N GLU A 161 7.26 -9.68 -3.66
CA GLU A 161 7.88 -10.92 -3.15
C GLU A 161 9.40 -10.79 -2.99
N LYS A 162 10.09 -10.18 -3.97
CA LYS A 162 11.55 -9.94 -3.91
C LYS A 162 11.99 -9.13 -2.69
N HIS A 163 11.16 -8.23 -2.20
CA HIS A 163 11.49 -7.34 -1.08
C HIS A 163 11.01 -7.87 0.27
N TYR A 164 9.84 -8.54 0.28
CA TYR A 164 9.16 -8.91 1.52
C TYR A 164 9.44 -10.34 1.95
N LYS A 165 9.53 -11.32 1.03
CA LYS A 165 9.53 -12.74 1.40
C LYS A 165 10.66 -13.14 2.34
N VAL A 166 11.89 -12.78 1.98
CA VAL A 166 13.07 -13.06 2.82
C VAL A 166 13.00 -12.31 4.14
N LEU A 167 12.53 -11.05 4.12
CA LEU A 167 12.40 -10.24 5.33
C LEU A 167 11.38 -10.84 6.31
N LEU A 168 10.18 -11.17 5.84
CA LEU A 168 9.10 -11.71 6.67
C LEU A 168 9.47 -13.07 7.25
N ASN A 169 9.94 -14.00 6.41
CA ASN A 169 10.32 -15.35 6.86
C ASN A 169 11.50 -15.33 7.83
N LYS A 170 12.37 -14.31 7.77
CA LYS A 170 13.48 -14.14 8.73
C LYS A 170 13.02 -13.60 10.09
N ASN A 171 12.01 -12.73 10.14
CA ASN A 171 11.61 -12.02 11.37
C ASN A 171 10.35 -12.59 12.05
N LEU A 172 9.51 -13.34 11.34
CA LEU A 172 8.23 -13.88 11.81
C LEU A 172 8.32 -15.40 11.93
N LYS A 173 8.97 -15.88 13.00
CA LYS A 173 9.30 -17.31 13.19
C LYS A 173 8.35 -18.07 14.11
N THR A 174 7.55 -17.36 14.91
CA THR A 174 6.67 -17.97 15.91
C THR A 174 5.20 -17.84 15.48
N PRO A 175 4.33 -18.79 15.86
CA PRO A 175 2.90 -18.72 15.55
C PRO A 175 2.24 -17.41 15.99
N ASP A 176 2.58 -16.90 17.18
CA ASP A 176 2.01 -15.63 17.69
C ASP A 176 2.41 -14.42 16.85
N ARG A 177 3.66 -14.36 16.40
CA ARG A 177 4.14 -13.28 15.52
C ARG A 177 3.47 -13.34 14.16
N ILE A 178 3.28 -14.54 13.62
CA ILE A 178 2.59 -14.73 12.34
C ILE A 178 1.11 -14.36 12.48
N LYS A 179 0.46 -14.75 13.57
CA LYS A 179 -0.91 -14.35 13.89
C LYS A 179 -1.04 -12.83 13.99
N ARG A 180 -0.11 -12.15 14.68
CA ARG A 180 -0.10 -10.68 14.78
C ARG A 180 0.12 -10.02 13.42
N ALA A 181 1.06 -10.54 12.62
CA ALA A 181 1.28 -10.07 11.26
C ALA A 181 0.02 -10.23 10.39
N ASN A 182 -0.70 -11.35 10.51
CA ASN A 182 -1.95 -11.57 9.79
C ASN A 182 -3.05 -10.59 10.20
N GLN A 183 -3.15 -10.26 11.50
CA GLN A 183 -4.09 -9.23 11.97
C GLN A 183 -3.78 -7.85 11.37
N ILE A 184 -2.51 -7.45 11.37
CA ILE A 184 -2.08 -6.15 10.83
C ILE A 184 -2.27 -6.12 9.30
N PHE A 185 -1.91 -7.20 8.62
CA PHE A 185 -2.13 -7.33 7.18
C PHE A 185 -3.62 -7.21 6.84
N ARG A 186 -4.48 -7.92 7.57
CA ARG A 186 -5.93 -7.87 7.39
C ARG A 186 -6.49 -6.47 7.65
N GLN A 187 -6.07 -5.82 8.73
CA GLN A 187 -6.49 -4.45 9.07
C GLN A 187 -6.19 -3.49 7.91
N GLN A 188 -4.99 -3.58 7.32
CA GLN A 188 -4.65 -2.69 6.21
C GLN A 188 -5.37 -3.07 4.91
N MET A 189 -5.61 -4.36 4.64
CA MET A 189 -6.49 -4.76 3.53
C MET A 189 -7.92 -4.22 3.66
N GLN A 190 -8.45 -4.10 4.89
CA GLN A 190 -9.76 -3.49 5.14
C GLN A 190 -9.73 -1.97 4.93
N ASN A 191 -8.60 -1.32 5.23
CA ASN A 191 -8.44 0.11 4.96
C ASN A 191 -8.42 0.41 3.46
N GLU A 192 -7.88 -0.48 2.63
CA GLU A 192 -7.85 -0.37 1.15
C GLU A 192 -9.23 -0.56 0.47
N GLN A 193 -10.25 -1.04 1.20
CA GLN A 193 -11.59 -1.24 0.63
C GLN A 193 -12.40 0.06 0.50
N ASN A 194 -11.94 1.15 1.13
CA ASN A 194 -12.74 2.36 1.35
C ASN A 194 -12.52 3.43 0.29
#